data_AF-A0A2G7SUB8-F1
#
_entry.id   AF-A0A2G7SUB8-F1
#
_cell.length_a   1.000
_cell.length_b   1.000
_cell.length_c   1.000
_cell.angle_alpha   90.00
_cell.angle_beta   90.00
_cell.angle_gamma   90.00
#
_symmetry.space_group_name_H-M   'P 1'
#
loop_
_entity.id
_entity.type
_entity.pdbx_description
1 polymer ?
#
loop_
_entity_poly.entity_id
_entity_poly.type
_entity_poly.pdbx_seq_one_letter_code
_entity_poly.pdbx_strand_id
1 'polypeptide(L)'
;MPVLPPPPLRRALFGGALAALALLAGCRPQAVGDAHASDGPPPAPEVLVSEVVPASVRVWDEFNGRIDAVESVQLRPRVSGYIERIAFSEGQEVRKGQLLFVIDQRPYRAALASAEAELERTRAGAALARTQDQRARQLVAE
;
A
#
# COMPACT_ATOMS: atom_id res chain seq x y z
N MET A 1 -53.79 -17.88 -11.45
CA MET A 1 -54.65 -18.41 -12.55
C MET A 1 -54.39 -19.90 -12.64
N PRO A 2 -55.35 -20.80 -12.91
CA PRO A 2 -56.82 -20.74 -12.90
C PRO A 2 -57.40 -21.88 -11.99
N VAL A 3 -58.51 -21.77 -11.24
CA VAL A 3 -59.94 -21.82 -11.61
C VAL A 3 -60.29 -22.80 -12.74
N LEU A 4 -61.42 -23.52 -12.55
CA LEU A 4 -62.36 -24.08 -13.56
C LEU A 4 -62.38 -25.64 -13.72
N PRO A 5 -63.43 -26.30 -14.29
CA PRO A 5 -64.69 -26.72 -13.63
C PRO A 5 -65.21 -28.13 -14.15
N PRO A 6 -66.53 -28.46 -14.22
CA PRO A 6 -67.12 -29.80 -14.01
C PRO A 6 -67.13 -30.68 -15.29
N PRO A 7 -67.80 -31.87 -15.31
CA PRO A 7 -69.13 -31.97 -15.94
C PRO A 7 -69.97 -33.18 -15.36
N PRO A 8 -71.07 -33.66 -15.98
CA PRO A 8 -72.43 -33.41 -15.49
C PRO A 8 -73.27 -34.70 -15.48
N LEU A 9 -74.60 -34.54 -15.64
CA LEU A 9 -75.56 -35.55 -16.10
C LEU A 9 -75.96 -36.58 -15.02
N ARG A 10 -77.22 -36.93 -14.80
CA ARG A 10 -78.50 -36.57 -15.41
C ARG A 10 -79.55 -37.43 -14.71
N ARG A 11 -80.81 -36.98 -14.80
CA ARG A 11 -82.05 -37.78 -14.76
C ARG A 11 -82.46 -38.25 -13.37
N ALA A 12 -83.39 -37.49 -12.79
CA ALA A 12 -84.84 -37.71 -12.93
C ALA A 12 -85.29 -38.60 -11.77
N LEU A 13 -85.68 -37.98 -10.66
CA LEU A 13 -87.06 -37.58 -10.41
C LEU A 13 -87.96 -38.82 -10.26
N PHE A 14 -88.29 -39.08 -8.99
CA PHE A 14 -89.61 -39.53 -8.56
C PHE A 14 -90.09 -40.94 -8.98
N GLY A 15 -89.55 -41.95 -8.28
CA GLY A 15 -90.36 -43.06 -7.75
C GLY A 15 -90.69 -42.81 -6.28
N GLY A 16 -91.17 -41.60 -5.97
CA GLY A 16 -91.17 -40.97 -4.63
C GLY A 16 -92.20 -41.47 -3.61
N ALA A 17 -92.48 -42.77 -3.57
CA ALA A 17 -93.39 -43.34 -2.56
C ALA A 17 -92.80 -44.53 -1.78
N LEU A 18 -91.64 -45.07 -2.19
CA LEU A 18 -90.99 -46.19 -1.50
C LEU A 18 -89.82 -45.77 -0.59
N ALA A 19 -89.33 -44.53 -0.72
CA ALA A 19 -88.17 -44.02 0.02
C ALA A 19 -88.50 -43.43 1.40
N ALA A 20 -89.76 -43.08 1.68
CA ALA A 20 -90.16 -42.45 2.94
C ALA A 20 -90.34 -43.44 4.11
N LEU A 21 -90.55 -44.73 3.82
CA LEU A 21 -90.74 -45.77 4.86
C LEU A 21 -89.43 -46.43 5.31
N ALA A 22 -88.34 -46.28 4.54
CA ALA A 22 -87.01 -46.83 4.87
C ALA A 22 -86.17 -45.92 5.78
N LEU A 23 -86.54 -44.63 5.91
CA LEU A 23 -85.80 -43.64 6.70
C LEU A 23 -86.06 -43.69 8.22
N LEU A 24 -87.07 -44.42 8.70
CA LEU A 24 -87.35 -44.55 10.15
C LEU A 24 -86.81 -45.83 10.80
N ALA A 25 -86.21 -46.76 10.04
CA ALA A 25 -85.63 -48.00 10.58
C ALA A 25 -84.09 -47.95 10.78
N GLY A 26 -83.46 -46.79 10.56
CA GLY A 26 -82.00 -46.61 10.57
C GLY A 26 -81.36 -46.12 11.87
N CYS A 27 -82.13 -45.83 12.93
CA CYS A 27 -81.55 -45.43 14.22
C CYS A 27 -81.05 -46.65 15.00
N ARG A 28 -79.78 -47.04 14.76
CA ARG A 28 -78.98 -47.89 15.65
C ARG A 28 -77.78 -47.08 16.18
N PRO A 29 -77.57 -46.98 17.50
CA PRO A 29 -76.34 -46.40 18.04
C PRO A 29 -75.19 -47.37 17.77
N GLN A 30 -74.26 -46.96 16.91
CA GLN A 30 -73.11 -47.73 16.51
C GLN A 30 -71.95 -47.41 17.48
N ALA A 31 -71.59 -48.39 18.31
CA ALA A 31 -70.35 -48.35 19.08
C ALA A 31 -69.16 -48.48 18.12
N VAL A 32 -68.32 -47.46 18.09
CA VAL A 32 -66.97 -47.41 17.47
C VAL A 32 -66.15 -46.64 18.51
N GLY A 33 -65.17 -47.24 19.20
CA GLY A 33 -63.99 -47.88 18.64
C GLY A 33 -62.86 -46.83 18.65
N ASP A 34 -61.87 -47.07 19.51
CA ASP A 34 -60.82 -46.15 19.97
C ASP A 34 -60.03 -45.39 18.89
N ALA A 35 -59.79 -44.10 19.12
CA ALA A 35 -58.62 -43.39 18.59
C ALA A 35 -58.32 -42.16 19.47
N HIS A 36 -57.49 -42.35 20.50
CA HIS A 36 -56.79 -41.24 21.14
C HIS A 36 -55.72 -40.68 20.19
N ALA A 37 -55.82 -39.41 19.83
CA ALA A 37 -54.69 -38.63 19.35
C ALA A 37 -54.73 -37.26 20.04
N SER A 38 -53.76 -37.04 20.91
CA SER A 38 -53.48 -35.79 21.60
C SER A 38 -52.98 -34.73 20.60
N ASP A 39 -53.70 -33.61 20.48
CA ASP A 39 -53.14 -32.38 19.91
C ASP A 39 -52.16 -31.77 20.93
N GLY A 40 -50.89 -32.15 20.82
CA GLY A 40 -49.77 -31.42 21.40
C GLY A 40 -49.37 -30.26 20.48
N PRO A 41 -48.81 -29.15 21.00
CA PRO A 41 -48.31 -28.07 20.17
C PRO A 41 -47.29 -28.58 19.14
N PRO A 42 -47.24 -27.99 17.93
CA PRO A 42 -46.38 -28.47 16.85
C PRO A 42 -44.91 -28.51 17.31
N PRO A 43 -44.13 -29.52 16.88
CA PRO A 43 -42.75 -29.67 17.30
C PRO A 43 -41.96 -28.41 16.93
N ALA A 44 -41.16 -27.93 17.88
CA ALA A 44 -40.36 -26.73 17.70
C ALA A 44 -39.45 -26.90 16.46
N PRO A 45 -39.33 -25.88 15.61
CA PRO A 45 -38.52 -25.98 14.41
C PRO A 45 -37.07 -26.25 14.78
N GLU A 46 -36.47 -27.25 14.14
CA GLU A 46 -35.06 -27.57 14.34
C GLU A 46 -34.19 -26.44 13.76
N VAL A 47 -33.33 -25.88 14.61
CA VAL A 47 -32.40 -24.81 14.24
C VAL A 47 -30.97 -25.29 14.45
N LEU A 48 -30.11 -24.99 13.46
CA LEU A 48 -28.70 -25.31 13.53
C LEU A 48 -28.02 -24.31 14.49
N VAL A 49 -27.34 -24.82 15.51
CA VAL A 49 -26.54 -24.02 16.44
C VAL A 49 -25.09 -24.48 16.46
N SER A 50 -24.18 -23.54 16.69
CA SER A 50 -22.75 -23.81 16.86
C SER A 50 -22.22 -23.04 18.07
N GLU A 51 -21.33 -23.68 18.82
CA GLU A 51 -20.64 -23.08 19.97
C GLU A 51 -19.51 -22.15 19.51
N VAL A 52 -19.40 -20.97 20.11
CA VAL A 52 -18.36 -19.99 19.78
C VAL A 52 -17.09 -20.29 20.58
N VAL A 53 -16.02 -20.69 19.90
CA VAL A 53 -14.69 -20.87 20.51
C VAL A 53 -13.88 -19.58 20.35
N PRO A 54 -13.51 -18.88 21.43
CA PRO A 54 -12.71 -17.67 21.33
C PRO A 54 -11.28 -18.03 20.89
N ALA A 55 -10.90 -17.60 19.70
CA ALA A 55 -9.55 -17.72 19.18
C ALA A 55 -8.92 -16.33 19.06
N SER A 56 -7.65 -16.21 19.48
CA SER A 56 -6.85 -15.02 19.23
C SER A 56 -6.51 -14.97 17.73
N VAL A 57 -7.12 -14.03 17.01
CA VAL A 57 -6.80 -13.76 15.61
C VAL A 57 -6.03 -12.47 15.54
N ARG A 58 -4.85 -12.51 14.94
CA ARG A 58 -4.06 -11.32 14.64
C ARG A 58 -4.52 -10.76 13.31
N VAL A 59 -5.14 -9.59 13.34
CA VAL A 59 -5.47 -8.83 12.12
C VAL A 59 -4.19 -8.15 11.65
N TRP A 60 -3.79 -8.45 10.41
CA TRP A 60 -2.66 -7.82 9.76
C TRP A 60 -3.19 -6.77 8.80
N ASP A 61 -2.68 -5.55 8.93
CA ASP A 61 -2.96 -4.47 7.98
C ASP A 61 -1.82 -4.39 6.97
N GLU A 62 -2.15 -4.40 5.69
CA GLU A 62 -1.19 -4.29 4.60
C GLU A 62 -1.23 -2.88 4.03
N PHE A 63 -0.08 -2.21 4.03
CA PHE A 63 0.07 -0.87 3.51
C PHE A 63 1.17 -0.84 2.45
N ASN A 64 0.88 -0.16 1.35
CA ASN A 64 1.88 0.11 0.32
C ASN A 64 2.82 1.21 0.80
N GLY A 65 4.10 0.89 0.93
CA GLY A 65 5.15 1.84 1.29
C GLY A 65 6.18 2.00 0.15
N ARG A 66 6.78 3.18 0.06
CA ARG A 66 7.95 3.43 -0.78
C ARG A 66 9.15 3.66 0.12
N ILE A 67 10.28 3.06 -0.23
CA ILE A 67 11.56 3.28 0.44
C ILE A 67 12.40 4.18 -0.45
N ASP A 68 13.01 5.19 0.15
CA ASP A 68 13.96 6.10 -0.49
C ASP A 68 15.29 6.10 0.26
N ALA A 69 16.35 6.56 -0.40
CA ALA A 69 17.67 6.64 0.21
C ALA A 69 17.67 7.62 1.40
N VAL A 70 18.27 7.20 2.53
CA VAL A 70 18.40 8.05 3.73
C VAL A 70 19.16 9.33 3.41
N GLU A 71 20.22 9.22 2.62
CA GLU A 71 21.00 10.35 2.11
C GLU A 71 21.19 10.17 0.60
N SER A 72 20.78 11.18 -0.17
CA SER A 72 20.99 11.23 -1.61
C SER A 72 21.76 12.50 -1.95
N VAL A 73 22.90 12.34 -2.62
CA VAL A 73 23.79 13.45 -2.98
C VAL A 73 23.98 13.46 -4.49
N GLN A 74 23.71 14.61 -5.11
CA GLN A 74 24.07 14.86 -6.50
C GLN A 74 25.50 15.42 -6.57
N LEU A 75 26.41 14.65 -7.15
CA LEU A 75 27.78 15.09 -7.36
C LEU A 75 27.82 16.12 -8.50
N ARG A 76 28.30 17.32 -8.20
CA ARG A 76 28.48 18.41 -9.17
C ARG A 76 29.94 18.90 -9.15
N PRO A 77 30.57 19.10 -10.31
CA PRO A 77 31.93 19.63 -10.34
C PRO A 77 31.92 21.08 -9.84
N ARG A 78 32.87 21.40 -8.95
CA ARG A 78 33.03 22.77 -8.41
C ARG A 78 33.75 23.71 -9.38
N VAL A 79 34.43 23.13 -10.37
CA VAL A 79 35.24 23.84 -11.35
C VAL A 79 34.89 23.31 -12.74
N SER A 80 34.98 24.15 -13.76
CA SER A 80 34.67 23.77 -15.14
C SER A 80 35.84 23.04 -15.80
N GLY A 81 35.58 22.17 -16.76
CA GLY A 81 36.65 21.53 -17.52
C GLY A 81 36.23 20.21 -18.11
N TYR A 82 37.13 19.66 -18.92
CA TYR A 82 36.94 18.34 -19.53
C TYR A 82 37.31 17.25 -18.54
N ILE A 83 36.54 16.16 -18.55
CA ILE A 83 36.87 14.96 -17.78
C ILE A 83 38.02 14.25 -18.48
N GLU A 84 39.15 14.14 -17.80
CA GLU A 84 40.33 13.41 -18.25
C GLU A 84 40.17 11.91 -17.99
N ARG A 85 39.64 11.55 -16.81
CA ARG A 85 39.48 10.14 -16.40
C ARG A 85 38.35 9.95 -15.40
N ILE A 86 37.63 8.84 -15.55
CA ILE A 86 36.69 8.30 -14.57
C ILE A 86 37.43 7.22 -13.76
N ALA A 87 37.41 7.33 -12.43
CA ALA A 87 38.23 6.52 -11.53
C ALA A 87 37.43 5.50 -10.68
N PHE A 88 36.18 5.23 -11.06
CA PHE A 88 35.31 4.25 -10.40
C PHE A 88 34.55 3.42 -11.44
N SER A 89 34.03 2.27 -11.01
CA SER A 89 33.15 1.42 -11.80
C SER A 89 31.68 1.67 -11.46
N GLU A 90 30.79 1.50 -12.42
CA GLU A 90 29.36 1.67 -12.19
C GLU A 90 28.85 0.71 -11.10
N GLY A 91 28.02 1.21 -10.18
CA GLY A 91 27.50 0.45 -9.05
C GLY A 91 28.51 0.17 -7.92
N GLN A 92 29.75 0.65 -8.04
CA GLN A 92 30.77 0.48 -7.01
C GLN A 92 30.43 1.29 -5.75
N GLU A 93 30.63 0.68 -4.57
CA GLU A 93 30.60 1.40 -3.30
C GLU A 93 31.80 2.35 -3.19
N VAL A 94 31.52 3.64 -2.98
CA VAL A 94 32.54 4.68 -2.89
C VAL A 94 32.51 5.35 -1.53
N ARG A 95 33.70 5.74 -1.03
CA ARG A 95 33.84 6.42 0.27
C ARG A 95 34.00 7.92 0.08
N LYS A 96 33.65 8.68 1.11
CA LYS A 96 33.88 10.13 1.14
C LYS A 96 35.37 10.45 0.92
N GLY A 97 35.65 11.36 -0.01
CA GLY A 97 37.00 11.79 -0.36
C GLY A 97 37.72 10.89 -1.36
N GLN A 98 37.09 9.79 -1.81
CA GLN A 98 37.64 8.96 -2.88
C GLN A 98 37.65 9.74 -4.21
N LEU A 99 38.69 9.52 -5.01
CA LEU A 99 38.78 10.08 -6.35
C LEU A 99 37.74 9.42 -7.25
N LEU A 100 36.81 10.22 -7.78
CA LEU A 100 35.78 9.74 -8.71
C LEU A 100 36.06 10.22 -10.15
N PHE A 101 36.40 11.50 -10.30
CA PHE A 101 36.63 12.12 -11.60
C PHE A 101 37.92 12.94 -11.56
N VAL A 102 38.72 12.81 -12.60
CA VAL A 102 39.88 13.69 -12.85
C VAL A 102 39.47 14.68 -13.93
N ILE A 103 39.50 15.97 -13.61
CA ILE A 103 39.31 17.06 -14.56
C ILE A 103 40.69 17.46 -15.08
N ASP A 104 40.79 17.84 -16.37
CA ASP A 104 42.03 18.31 -16.97
C ASP A 104 42.67 19.42 -16.12
N GLN A 105 43.86 19.11 -15.59
CA GLN A 105 44.56 19.96 -14.64
C GLN A 105 45.41 21.04 -15.31
N ARG A 106 45.68 20.96 -16.62
CA ARG A 106 46.59 21.88 -17.33
C ARG A 106 46.24 23.37 -17.13
N PRO A 107 44.99 23.82 -17.35
CA PRO A 107 44.64 25.23 -17.14
C PRO A 107 44.78 25.64 -15.67
N TYR A 108 44.45 24.75 -14.74
CA TYR A 108 44.54 25.02 -13.31
C TYR A 108 45.97 25.11 -12.81
N ARG A 109 46.86 24.23 -13.29
CA ARG A 109 48.30 24.28 -12.99
C ARG A 109 48.96 25.52 -13.58
N ALA A 110 48.58 25.92 -14.80
CA ALA A 110 49.08 27.16 -15.40
C ALA A 110 48.63 28.41 -14.64
N ALA A 111 47.38 28.44 -14.17
CA ALA A 111 46.86 29.51 -13.34
C ALA A 111 47.57 29.57 -11.98
N LEU A 112 47.81 28.42 -11.35
CA LEU A 112 48.57 28.32 -10.10
C LEU A 112 50.00 28.86 -10.29
N ALA A 113 50.71 28.39 -11.32
CA ALA A 113 52.08 28.84 -11.60
C ALA A 113 52.15 30.36 -11.85
N SER A 114 51.18 30.92 -12.57
CA SER A 114 51.07 32.37 -12.77
C SER A 114 50.87 33.13 -11.45
N ALA A 115 50.00 32.62 -10.57
CA ALA A 115 49.72 33.23 -9.27
C ALA A 115 50.94 33.16 -8.33
N GLU A 116 51.66 32.04 -8.34
CA GLU A 116 52.91 31.87 -7.58
C GLU A 116 54.00 32.81 -8.08
N ALA A 117 54.16 32.96 -9.40
CA ALA A 117 55.12 33.90 -9.97
C ALA A 117 54.82 35.36 -9.57
N GLU A 118 53.55 35.76 -9.57
CA GLU A 118 53.15 37.11 -9.14
C GLU A 118 53.36 37.34 -7.64
N LEU A 119 53.12 36.30 -6.82
CA LEU A 119 53.42 36.31 -5.39
C LEU A 119 54.92 36.54 -5.15
N GLU A 120 55.79 35.79 -5.84
CA GLU A 120 57.24 35.94 -5.72
C GLU A 120 57.73 37.31 -6.19
N ARG A 121 57.20 37.80 -7.31
CA ARG A 121 57.49 39.16 -7.79
C ARG A 121 57.13 40.21 -6.74
N THR A 122 55.97 40.09 -6.14
CA THR A 122 55.49 41.03 -5.10
C THR A 122 56.36 40.94 -3.84
N ARG A 123 56.74 39.74 -3.42
CA ARG A 123 57.66 39.52 -2.29
C ARG A 123 59.03 40.17 -2.55
N ALA A 124 59.58 40.00 -3.75
CA ALA A 124 60.83 40.62 -4.16
C ALA A 124 60.72 42.15 -4.15
N GLY A 125 59.63 42.70 -4.68
CA GLY A 125 59.35 44.15 -4.63
C GLY A 125 59.26 44.69 -3.21
N ALA A 126 58.56 43.98 -2.31
CA ALA A 126 58.46 44.34 -0.90
C ALA A 126 59.82 44.29 -0.19
N ALA A 127 60.65 43.28 -0.48
CA ALA A 127 62.00 43.15 0.08
C ALA A 127 62.90 44.31 -0.40
N LEU A 128 62.83 44.67 -1.68
CA LEU A 128 63.55 45.80 -2.24
C LEU A 128 63.12 47.11 -1.58
N ALA A 129 61.81 47.35 -1.45
CA ALA A 129 61.27 48.56 -0.81
C ALA A 129 61.72 48.67 0.65
N ARG A 130 61.72 47.57 1.41
CA ARG A 130 62.24 47.54 2.79
C ARG A 130 63.72 47.90 2.84
N THR A 131 64.52 47.37 1.91
CA THR A 131 65.96 47.66 1.85
C THR A 131 66.21 49.13 1.49
N GLN A 132 65.42 49.70 0.58
CA GLN A 132 65.49 51.11 0.21
C GLN A 132 65.10 52.03 1.37
N ASP A 133 64.03 51.71 2.11
CA ASP A 133 63.62 52.45 3.30
C ASP A 133 64.71 52.42 4.39
N GLN A 134 65.29 51.25 4.67
CA GLN A 134 66.40 51.11 5.62
C GLN A 134 67.60 51.99 5.22
N ARG A 135 67.99 51.96 3.94
CA ARG A 135 69.08 52.80 3.43
C ARG A 135 68.75 54.29 3.56
N ALA A 136 67.55 54.71 3.17
CA ALA A 136 67.14 56.11 3.23
C ALA A 136 67.18 56.64 4.67
N ARG A 137 66.76 55.84 5.66
CA ARG A 137 66.83 56.21 7.07
C ARG A 137 68.26 56.36 7.58
N GLN A 138 69.19 55.50 7.13
CA GLN A 138 70.61 55.62 7.50
C GLN A 138 71.21 56.92 6.98
N LEU A 139 70.94 57.30 5.73
CA LEU A 139 71.46 58.52 5.11
C LEU A 139 70.91 59.83 5.69
N VAL A 140 69.74 59.79 6.35
CA VAL A 140 69.16 60.97 7.03
C VAL A 140 69.69 61.13 8.45
N ALA A 141 70.26 60.07 9.03
CA ALA A 141 70.81 60.07 10.38
C ALA A 141 72.29 60.51 10.44
N GLU A 142 72.96 60.59 9.30
CA GLU A 142 74.29 61.20 9.11
C GLU A 142 74.16 62.71 8.79
#